data_AF-A0A2V7IUD6-F1
#
_entry.id   AF-A0A2V7IUD6-F1
#
_cell.length_a   1.000
_cell.length_b   1.000
_cell.length_c   1.000
_cell.angle_alpha   90.00
_cell.angle_beta   90.00
_cell.angle_gamma   90.00
#
_symmetry.space_group_name_H-M   'P 1'
#
loop_
_entity.id
_entity.type
_entity.pdbx_description
1 polymer ?
#
loop_
_entity_poly.entity_id
_entity_poly.type
_entity_poly.pdbx_seq_one_letter_code
_entity_poly.pdbx_strand_id
1 'polypeptide(L)'
;MADAATRPSKPAISPGAWQEARGLIYAHRKRLSLGLVLLLVNRIAGFVLPASPKWVIDRVIGQHHPELLLPLALAAGAATLVQAVTGFGLSQILGVAAQRAITDMRRTVQAYVLRLPISYFDSTKSGILISRIMTDAEGIRNLVGTGLVQLIGGLLTGAAALVVLFVLNWRLTAIAILVLGCFGGGMAFAFTKLRPLFRERGKINAEVTGRLGETLGGIRIVKAYHAERSERLVFTRGANTLFRNIAATMTGISGVGSFATIIIGAIGILMILEGGHAVLTGVMTLGDLFMYAIFVGLVALPLINIASIGTQITEAFAGLDRIQEIRKLVTEDSDDGARAEVDEVRGDVVFEDVSFEYVPEKEVLKHVSFRAAPGSTTALVGSSGAGKSTLISLVLAFSRPKSGRIRVDGRDLAALRLAGYRRQLGVVLQDNFLFDGTIAE
;
A
#
# COMPACT_ATOMS: atom_id res chain seq x y z
N MET A 1 29.27 -9.41 21.00
CA MET A 1 28.81 -10.23 19.86
C MET A 1 28.00 -11.38 20.44
N ALA A 2 26.69 -11.22 20.57
CA ALA A 2 25.76 -12.25 21.02
C ALA A 2 24.35 -11.90 20.50
N ASP A 3 23.67 -12.91 19.97
CA ASP A 3 22.25 -13.00 19.63
C ASP A 3 21.62 -11.98 18.69
N ALA A 4 22.02 -12.07 17.41
CA ALA A 4 21.09 -11.77 16.32
C ALA A 4 20.13 -12.97 16.15
N ALA A 5 19.15 -13.06 17.05
CA ALA A 5 18.07 -14.04 16.98
C ALA A 5 17.44 -14.02 15.57
N THR A 6 17.56 -15.15 14.88
CA THR A 6 16.92 -15.45 13.60
C THR A 6 15.40 -15.42 13.78
N ARG A 7 14.81 -14.22 13.65
CA ARG A 7 13.35 -14.09 13.57
C ARG A 7 12.88 -14.96 12.39
N PRO A 8 11.91 -15.87 12.59
CA PRO A 8 11.41 -16.69 11.51
C PRO A 8 10.91 -15.79 10.38
N SER A 9 11.24 -16.13 9.13
CA SER A 9 10.71 -15.42 7.97
C SER A 9 9.19 -15.50 8.02
N LYS A 10 8.53 -14.39 8.38
CA LYS A 10 7.08 -14.29 8.28
C LYS A 10 6.70 -14.72 6.85
N PRO A 11 5.69 -15.58 6.67
CA PRO A 11 5.22 -15.95 5.34
C PRO A 11 4.89 -14.68 4.55
N ALA A 12 5.17 -14.69 3.24
CA ALA A 12 4.98 -13.51 2.38
C ALA A 12 3.52 -13.01 2.36
N ILE A 13 2.56 -13.87 2.77
CA ILE A 13 1.14 -13.59 2.90
C ILE A 13 0.65 -14.25 4.19
N SER A 14 0.08 -13.47 5.12
CA SER A 14 -0.54 -14.05 6.32
C SER A 14 -1.92 -14.67 5.98
N PRO A 15 -2.35 -15.72 6.71
CA PRO A 15 -3.68 -16.30 6.52
C PRO A 15 -4.81 -15.26 6.70
N GLY A 16 -4.62 -14.29 7.59
CA GLY A 16 -5.57 -13.22 7.85
C GLY A 16 -5.70 -12.27 6.67
N ALA A 17 -4.58 -11.74 6.15
CA ALA A 17 -4.63 -10.83 5.01
C ALA A 17 -5.18 -11.50 3.74
N TRP A 18 -4.95 -12.81 3.57
CA TRP A 18 -5.59 -13.58 2.51
C TRP A 18 -7.11 -13.68 2.65
N GLN A 19 -7.62 -13.93 3.86
CA GLN A 19 -9.07 -13.98 4.11
C GLN A 19 -9.75 -12.65 3.78
N GLU A 20 -9.13 -11.53 4.16
CA GLU A 20 -9.65 -10.21 3.86
C GLU A 20 -9.58 -9.85 2.38
N ALA A 21 -8.46 -10.15 1.72
CA ALA A 21 -8.35 -10.02 0.26
C ALA A 21 -9.43 -10.83 -0.45
N ARG A 22 -9.67 -12.08 -0.02
CA ARG A 22 -10.74 -12.93 -0.54
C ARG A 22 -12.13 -12.34 -0.29
N GLY A 23 -12.38 -11.79 0.90
CA GLY A 23 -13.62 -11.10 1.23
C GLY A 23 -13.89 -9.90 0.30
N LEU A 24 -12.87 -9.07 0.07
CA LEU A 24 -12.93 -7.92 -0.82
C LEU A 24 -13.18 -8.32 -2.28
N ILE A 25 -12.50 -9.36 -2.78
CA ILE A 25 -12.69 -9.92 -4.12
C ILE A 25 -14.12 -10.47 -4.27
N TYR A 26 -14.60 -11.22 -3.27
CA TYR A 26 -15.93 -11.82 -3.31
C TYR A 26 -17.06 -10.78 -3.29
N ALA A 27 -16.91 -9.71 -2.49
CA ALA A 27 -17.85 -8.59 -2.45
C ALA A 27 -17.99 -7.91 -3.83
N HIS A 28 -16.89 -7.87 -4.61
CA HIS A 28 -16.85 -7.21 -5.92
C HIS A 28 -16.96 -8.18 -7.11
N ARG A 29 -17.34 -9.45 -6.89
CA ARG A 29 -17.30 -10.53 -7.90
C ARG A 29 -18.02 -10.22 -9.21
N LYS A 30 -19.17 -9.53 -9.16
CA LYS A 30 -19.95 -9.19 -10.37
C LYS A 30 -19.15 -8.25 -11.28
N ARG A 31 -18.55 -7.22 -10.70
CA ARG A 31 -17.72 -6.25 -11.42
C ARG A 31 -16.41 -6.87 -11.91
N LEU A 32 -15.80 -7.75 -11.11
CA LEU A 32 -14.61 -8.49 -11.50
C LEU A 32 -14.90 -9.46 -12.65
N SER A 33 -16.04 -10.16 -12.65
CA SER A 33 -16.43 -11.05 -13.74
C SER A 33 -16.67 -10.28 -15.05
N LEU A 34 -17.36 -9.14 -14.99
CA LEU A 34 -17.53 -8.25 -16.13
C LEU A 34 -16.18 -7.72 -16.62
N GLY A 35 -15.30 -7.34 -15.69
CA GLY A 35 -13.93 -6.92 -16.00
C GLY A 35 -13.11 -8.02 -16.67
N LEU A 36 -13.25 -9.28 -16.25
CA LEU A 36 -12.55 -10.41 -16.88
C LEU A 36 -13.02 -10.60 -18.33
N VAL A 37 -14.33 -10.51 -18.60
CA VAL A 37 -14.86 -10.58 -19.96
C VAL A 37 -14.32 -9.43 -20.82
N LEU A 38 -14.40 -8.20 -20.32
CA LEU A 38 -13.85 -7.03 -21.02
C LEU A 38 -12.34 -7.14 -21.25
N LEU A 39 -11.60 -7.71 -20.30
CA LEU A 39 -10.17 -7.98 -20.44
C LEU A 39 -9.92 -8.95 -21.59
N LEU A 40 -10.66 -10.06 -21.68
CA LEU A 40 -10.50 -11.03 -22.76
C LEU A 40 -10.78 -10.40 -24.13
N VAL A 41 -11.89 -9.68 -24.27
CA VAL A 41 -12.23 -8.96 -25.50
C VAL A 41 -11.14 -7.94 -25.85
N ASN A 42 -10.66 -7.19 -24.86
CA ASN A 42 -9.59 -6.21 -25.02
C ASN A 42 -8.29 -6.86 -25.53
N ARG A 43 -7.91 -8.03 -24.99
CA ARG A 43 -6.69 -8.74 -25.41
C ARG A 43 -6.81 -9.30 -26.83
N ILE A 44 -7.95 -9.88 -27.17
CA ILE A 44 -8.20 -10.41 -28.52
C ILE A 44 -8.16 -9.27 -29.55
N ALA A 45 -8.87 -8.17 -29.29
CA ALA A 45 -8.85 -7.00 -30.17
C ALA A 45 -7.44 -6.39 -30.29
N GLY A 46 -6.68 -6.40 -29.21
CA GLY A 46 -5.30 -5.91 -29.17
C GLY A 46 -4.30 -6.71 -29.99
N PHE A 47 -4.60 -7.94 -30.41
CA PHE A 47 -3.75 -8.73 -31.30
C PHE A 47 -3.96 -8.45 -32.78
N VAL A 48 -5.10 -7.84 -33.16
CA VAL A 48 -5.44 -7.60 -34.57
C VAL A 48 -4.43 -6.67 -35.24
N LEU A 49 -4.08 -5.56 -34.58
CA LEU A 49 -3.12 -4.60 -35.12
C LEU A 49 -1.69 -5.16 -35.20
N PRO A 50 -1.15 -5.86 -34.19
CA PRO A 50 0.11 -6.61 -34.31
C PRO A 50 0.14 -7.66 -35.42
N ALA A 51 -0.98 -8.30 -35.71
CA ALA A 51 -1.08 -9.35 -36.74
C ALA A 51 -1.35 -8.79 -38.15
N SER A 52 -1.88 -7.56 -38.27
CA SER A 52 -2.26 -6.99 -39.57
C SER A 52 -1.11 -6.81 -40.56
N PRO A 53 0.15 -6.49 -40.17
CA PRO A 53 1.25 -6.34 -41.12
C PRO A 53 1.50 -7.60 -41.94
N LYS A 54 1.29 -8.80 -41.38
CA LYS A 54 1.42 -10.05 -42.12
C LYS A 54 0.52 -10.06 -43.36
N TRP A 55 -0.76 -9.78 -43.16
CA TRP A 55 -1.76 -9.80 -44.22
C TRP A 55 -1.53 -8.71 -45.27
N VAL A 56 -1.09 -7.54 -44.83
CA VAL A 56 -0.75 -6.43 -45.74
C VAL A 56 0.46 -6.80 -46.59
N ILE A 57 1.54 -7.30 -45.98
CA ILE A 57 2.77 -7.64 -46.70
C ILE A 57 2.53 -8.81 -47.66
N ASP A 58 1.90 -9.89 -47.19
CA ASP A 58 1.78 -11.10 -48.00
C ASP A 58 0.69 -10.99 -49.08
N ARG A 59 -0.48 -10.43 -48.74
CA ARG A 59 -1.62 -10.43 -49.67
C ARG A 59 -1.79 -9.13 -50.44
N VAL A 60 -1.57 -7.97 -49.81
CA VAL A 60 -1.75 -6.68 -50.52
C VAL A 60 -0.52 -6.37 -51.36
N ILE A 61 0.67 -6.42 -50.75
CA ILE A 61 1.93 -6.08 -51.44
C ILE A 61 2.43 -7.27 -52.27
N GLY A 62 2.51 -8.46 -51.66
CA GLY A 62 3.08 -9.66 -52.30
C GLY A 62 2.23 -10.22 -53.45
N GLN A 63 0.90 -10.29 -53.28
CA GLN A 63 -0.02 -10.82 -54.29
C GLN A 63 -0.71 -9.72 -55.13
N HIS A 64 -0.35 -8.44 -54.92
CA HIS A 64 -0.92 -7.30 -55.62
C HIS A 64 -2.47 -7.22 -55.57
N HIS A 65 -3.06 -7.42 -54.38
CA HIS A 65 -4.50 -7.24 -54.13
C HIS A 65 -4.78 -5.90 -53.39
N PRO A 66 -4.76 -4.74 -54.08
CA PRO A 66 -5.01 -3.43 -53.46
C PRO A 66 -6.41 -3.31 -52.84
N GLU A 67 -7.37 -4.08 -53.33
CA GLU A 67 -8.75 -4.13 -52.83
C GLU A 67 -8.84 -4.59 -51.36
N LEU A 68 -7.85 -5.33 -50.86
CA LEU A 68 -7.81 -5.80 -49.47
C LEU A 68 -7.25 -4.75 -48.50
N LEU A 69 -6.65 -3.67 -49.00
CA LEU A 69 -6.01 -2.65 -48.17
C LEU A 69 -7.05 -1.91 -47.30
N LEU A 70 -8.13 -1.43 -47.91
CA LEU A 70 -9.19 -0.70 -47.20
C LEU A 70 -9.93 -1.58 -46.18
N PRO A 71 -10.37 -2.82 -46.50
CA PRO A 71 -10.96 -3.73 -45.53
C PRO A 71 -10.04 -4.07 -44.35
N LEU A 72 -8.75 -4.32 -44.60
CA LEU A 72 -7.78 -4.61 -43.53
C LEU A 72 -7.54 -3.39 -42.64
N ALA A 73 -7.44 -2.19 -43.22
CA ALA A 73 -7.30 -0.95 -42.46
C ALA A 73 -8.55 -0.66 -41.62
N LEU A 74 -9.75 -0.85 -42.17
CA LEU A 74 -11.02 -0.71 -41.44
C LEU A 74 -11.14 -1.76 -40.32
N ALA A 75 -10.75 -3.01 -40.56
CA ALA A 75 -10.76 -4.05 -39.55
C ALA A 75 -9.76 -3.77 -38.41
N ALA A 76 -8.55 -3.33 -38.73
CA ALA A 76 -7.55 -2.93 -37.75
C ALA A 76 -8.03 -1.70 -36.95
N GLY A 77 -8.58 -0.69 -37.62
CA GLY A 77 -9.14 0.50 -36.98
C GLY A 77 -10.33 0.17 -36.06
N ALA A 78 -11.26 -0.67 -36.52
CA ALA A 78 -12.37 -1.16 -35.70
C ALA A 78 -11.90 -1.96 -34.49
N ALA A 79 -10.90 -2.84 -34.65
CA ALA A 79 -10.32 -3.58 -33.54
C ALA A 79 -9.61 -2.67 -32.53
N THR A 80 -8.87 -1.66 -32.99
CA THR A 80 -8.25 -0.66 -32.12
C THR A 80 -9.32 0.16 -31.38
N LEU A 81 -10.43 0.52 -32.02
CA LEU A 81 -11.55 1.19 -31.36
C LEU A 81 -12.18 0.31 -30.28
N VAL A 82 -12.44 -0.98 -30.58
CA VAL A 82 -12.94 -1.95 -29.59
C VAL A 82 -11.95 -2.10 -28.44
N GLN A 83 -10.65 -2.19 -28.72
CA GLN A 83 -9.60 -2.24 -27.70
C GLN A 83 -9.62 -0.98 -26.83
N ALA A 84 -9.71 0.22 -27.42
CA ALA A 84 -9.75 1.47 -26.66
C ALA A 84 -11.00 1.56 -25.76
N VAL A 85 -12.18 1.25 -26.30
CA VAL A 85 -13.46 1.29 -25.56
C VAL A 85 -13.49 0.26 -24.43
N THR A 86 -13.07 -0.98 -24.70
CA THR A 86 -13.01 -2.04 -23.68
C THR A 86 -11.95 -1.75 -22.63
N GLY A 87 -10.80 -1.19 -23.01
CA GLY A 87 -9.74 -0.78 -22.09
C GLY A 87 -10.18 0.35 -21.17
N PHE A 88 -10.88 1.35 -21.72
CA PHE A 88 -11.50 2.42 -20.94
C PHE A 88 -12.56 1.86 -19.98
N GLY A 89 -13.49 1.04 -20.49
CA GLY A 89 -14.54 0.41 -19.68
C GLY A 89 -13.97 -0.43 -18.54
N LEU A 90 -12.92 -1.22 -18.81
CA LEU A 90 -12.21 -2.00 -17.81
C LEU A 90 -11.59 -1.12 -16.73
N SER A 91 -10.90 -0.04 -17.13
CA SER A 91 -10.30 0.94 -16.22
C SER A 91 -11.36 1.63 -15.34
N GLN A 92 -12.50 2.01 -15.92
CA GLN A 92 -13.60 2.62 -15.16
C GLN A 92 -14.25 1.64 -14.19
N ILE A 93 -14.63 0.44 -14.64
CA ILE A 93 -15.35 -0.53 -13.80
C ILE A 93 -14.48 -0.99 -12.63
N LEU A 94 -13.22 -1.36 -12.89
CA LEU A 94 -12.32 -1.87 -11.85
C LEU A 94 -11.65 -0.74 -11.06
N GLY A 95 -11.27 0.36 -11.70
CA GLY A 95 -10.67 1.51 -11.02
C GLY A 95 -11.63 2.15 -10.04
N VAL A 96 -12.88 2.41 -10.44
CA VAL A 96 -13.91 2.97 -9.55
C VAL A 96 -14.29 1.96 -8.46
N ALA A 97 -14.39 0.66 -8.76
CA ALA A 97 -14.64 -0.36 -7.74
C ALA A 97 -13.52 -0.42 -6.70
N ALA A 98 -12.27 -0.36 -7.12
CA ALA A 98 -11.12 -0.30 -6.23
C ALA A 98 -11.13 0.96 -5.35
N GLN A 99 -11.40 2.14 -5.92
CA GLN A 99 -11.48 3.39 -5.14
C GLN A 99 -12.61 3.39 -4.10
N ARG A 100 -13.77 2.78 -4.42
CA ARG A 100 -14.84 2.56 -3.43
C ARG A 100 -14.36 1.65 -2.30
N ALA A 101 -13.74 0.52 -2.62
CA ALA A 101 -13.21 -0.40 -1.61
C ALA A 101 -12.14 0.26 -0.71
N ILE A 102 -11.27 1.10 -1.28
CA ILE A 102 -10.26 1.87 -0.52
C ILE A 102 -10.94 2.89 0.38
N THR A 103 -11.98 3.57 -0.12
CA THR A 103 -12.73 4.57 0.66
C THR A 103 -13.47 3.92 1.84
N ASP A 104 -14.12 2.79 1.61
CA ASP A 104 -14.83 2.05 2.66
C ASP A 104 -13.85 1.49 3.69
N MET A 105 -12.67 1.03 3.27
CA MET A 105 -11.60 0.63 4.18
C MET A 105 -11.13 1.82 5.02
N ARG A 106 -10.84 2.97 4.40
CA ARG A 106 -10.43 4.21 5.10
C ARG A 106 -11.43 4.60 6.17
N ARG A 107 -12.72 4.62 5.83
CA ARG A 107 -13.81 4.93 6.78
C ARG A 107 -13.85 3.94 7.94
N THR A 108 -13.78 2.65 7.64
CA THR A 108 -13.85 1.59 8.67
C THR A 108 -12.65 1.63 9.60
N VAL A 109 -11.44 1.77 9.06
CA VAL A 109 -10.21 1.84 9.86
C VAL A 109 -10.16 3.12 10.67
N GLN A 110 -10.55 4.26 10.10
CA GLN A 110 -10.61 5.52 10.83
C GLN A 110 -11.61 5.46 11.99
N ALA A 111 -12.82 4.95 11.74
CA ALA A 111 -13.83 4.78 12.78
C ALA A 111 -13.35 3.83 13.89
N TYR A 112 -12.60 2.77 13.53
CA TYR A 112 -12.00 1.86 14.51
C TYR A 112 -10.89 2.53 15.32
N VAL A 113 -9.99 3.25 14.67
CA VAL A 113 -8.86 3.94 15.33
C VAL A 113 -9.36 4.94 16.35
N LEU A 114 -10.43 5.69 16.05
CA LEU A 114 -11.04 6.64 16.99
C LEU A 114 -11.60 5.98 18.26
N ARG A 115 -11.85 4.67 18.25
CA ARG A 115 -12.36 3.91 19.39
C ARG A 115 -11.25 3.26 20.21
N LEU A 116 -9.99 3.41 19.82
CA LEU A 116 -8.86 2.87 20.58
C LEU A 116 -8.62 3.69 21.85
N PRO A 117 -8.09 3.07 22.91
CA PRO A 117 -7.79 3.77 24.16
C PRO A 117 -6.67 4.81 23.96
N ILE A 118 -6.69 5.88 24.75
CA ILE A 118 -5.71 6.98 24.68
C ILE A 118 -4.27 6.51 24.90
N SER A 119 -4.06 5.51 25.76
CA SER A 119 -2.75 4.88 25.96
C SER A 119 -2.12 4.33 24.67
N TYR A 120 -2.94 3.97 23.68
CA TYR A 120 -2.47 3.57 22.36
C TYR A 120 -1.90 4.75 21.57
N PHE A 121 -2.51 5.92 21.67
CA PHE A 121 -2.05 7.15 21.03
C PHE A 121 -0.80 7.72 21.71
N ASP A 122 -0.70 7.59 23.04
CA ASP A 122 0.49 8.01 23.80
C ASP A 122 1.74 7.17 23.43
N SER A 123 1.54 5.90 23.09
CA SER A 123 2.61 4.96 22.73
C SER A 123 2.88 4.87 21.22
N THR A 124 2.01 5.44 20.38
CA THR A 124 2.09 5.30 18.92
C THR A 124 2.19 6.66 18.24
N LYS A 125 3.24 6.86 17.43
CA LYS A 125 3.42 8.08 16.64
C LYS A 125 2.24 8.29 15.67
N SER A 126 1.65 9.48 15.64
CA SER A 126 0.50 9.82 14.79
C SER A 126 0.73 9.53 13.30
N GLY A 127 1.96 9.71 12.81
CA GLY A 127 2.33 9.40 11.41
C GLY A 127 2.13 7.93 11.03
N ILE A 128 2.28 7.00 11.98
CA ILE A 128 2.02 5.56 11.75
C ILE A 128 0.53 5.33 11.53
N LEU A 129 -0.34 5.98 12.32
CA LEU A 129 -1.79 5.87 12.19
C LEU A 129 -2.30 6.49 10.88
N ILE A 130 -1.74 7.66 10.51
CA ILE A 130 -2.02 8.30 9.21
C ILE A 130 -1.65 7.37 8.06
N SER A 131 -0.46 6.76 8.09
CA SER A 131 -0.04 5.80 7.05
C SER A 131 -0.94 4.57 6.99
N ARG A 132 -1.41 4.07 8.12
CA ARG A 132 -2.33 2.90 8.19
C ARG A 132 -3.68 3.20 7.54
N ILE A 133 -4.20 4.41 7.74
CA ILE A 133 -5.47 4.83 7.15
C ILE A 133 -5.27 5.17 5.65
N MET A 134 -4.26 5.97 5.31
CA MET A 134 -4.12 6.51 3.96
C MET A 134 -3.35 5.61 3.00
N THR A 135 -2.15 5.18 3.37
CA THR A 135 -1.21 4.46 2.50
C THR A 135 -1.50 2.97 2.45
N ASP A 136 -1.70 2.33 3.60
CA ASP A 136 -1.89 0.88 3.67
C ASP A 136 -3.21 0.44 3.03
N ALA A 137 -4.27 1.26 3.17
CA ALA A 137 -5.55 1.04 2.50
C ALA A 137 -5.44 1.14 0.97
N GLU A 138 -4.51 1.95 0.43
CA GLU A 138 -4.30 2.11 -1.01
C GLU A 138 -3.79 0.80 -1.67
N GLY A 139 -3.14 -0.08 -0.89
CA GLY A 139 -2.70 -1.40 -1.35
C GLY A 139 -3.84 -2.24 -1.94
N ILE A 140 -5.09 -2.03 -1.50
CA ILE A 140 -6.29 -2.68 -2.03
C ILE A 140 -6.46 -2.44 -3.54
N ARG A 141 -5.98 -1.30 -4.06
CA ARG A 141 -6.00 -0.99 -5.49
C ARG A 141 -5.35 -2.07 -6.34
N ASN A 142 -4.27 -2.68 -5.85
CA ASN A 142 -3.52 -3.69 -6.60
C ASN A 142 -4.21 -5.06 -6.54
N LEU A 143 -5.02 -5.31 -5.50
CA LEU A 143 -5.75 -6.56 -5.30
C LEU A 143 -7.14 -6.59 -5.94
N VAL A 144 -7.82 -5.44 -6.03
CA VAL A 144 -9.22 -5.37 -6.51
C VAL A 144 -9.37 -4.48 -7.76
N GLY A 145 -8.31 -3.76 -8.14
CA GLY A 145 -8.30 -2.84 -9.28
C GLY A 145 -7.39 -3.28 -10.41
N THR A 146 -6.52 -2.37 -10.86
CA THR A 146 -5.72 -2.54 -12.08
C THR A 146 -4.54 -3.49 -11.93
N GLY A 147 -4.07 -3.78 -10.71
CA GLY A 147 -2.90 -4.63 -10.48
C GLY A 147 -3.10 -6.07 -10.96
N LEU A 148 -4.16 -6.74 -10.49
CA LEU A 148 -4.51 -8.09 -10.95
C LEU A 148 -4.81 -8.14 -12.46
N VAL A 149 -5.44 -7.10 -13.00
CA VAL A 149 -5.75 -7.01 -14.44
C VAL A 149 -4.47 -6.94 -15.27
N GLN A 150 -3.48 -6.16 -14.84
CA GLN A 150 -2.19 -6.07 -15.49
C GLN A 150 -1.44 -7.40 -15.40
N LEU A 151 -1.48 -8.08 -14.25
CA LEU A 151 -0.88 -9.40 -14.07
C LEU A 151 -1.53 -10.44 -14.99
N ILE A 152 -2.83 -10.66 -14.84
CA ILE A 152 -3.57 -11.69 -15.58
C ILE A 152 -3.56 -11.35 -17.07
N GLY A 153 -3.81 -10.08 -17.42
CA GLY A 153 -3.79 -9.61 -18.80
C GLY A 153 -2.41 -9.75 -19.44
N GLY A 154 -1.34 -9.44 -18.71
CA GLY A 154 0.03 -9.61 -19.18
C GLY A 154 0.39 -11.07 -19.41
N LEU A 155 0.05 -11.95 -18.47
CA LEU A 155 0.27 -13.40 -18.61
C LEU A 155 -0.54 -14.00 -19.77
N LEU A 156 -1.82 -13.63 -19.91
CA LEU A 156 -2.66 -14.07 -21.03
C LEU A 156 -2.11 -13.58 -22.36
N THR A 157 -1.68 -12.31 -22.43
CA THR A 157 -1.10 -11.73 -23.64
C THR A 157 0.20 -12.44 -24.01
N GLY A 158 1.10 -12.64 -23.04
CA GLY A 158 2.36 -13.35 -23.25
C GLY A 158 2.14 -14.81 -23.66
N ALA A 159 1.23 -15.53 -23.02
CA ALA A 159 0.92 -16.92 -23.35
C ALA A 159 0.30 -17.05 -24.75
N ALA A 160 -0.69 -16.22 -25.10
CA ALA A 160 -1.28 -16.22 -26.42
C ALA A 160 -0.27 -15.82 -27.51
N ALA A 161 0.57 -14.82 -27.25
CA ALA A 161 1.63 -14.43 -28.17
C ALA A 161 2.65 -15.56 -28.37
N LEU A 162 3.00 -16.28 -27.30
CA LEU A 162 3.89 -17.43 -27.38
C LEU A 162 3.33 -18.55 -28.27
N VAL A 163 2.03 -18.86 -28.14
CA VAL A 163 1.35 -19.84 -29.00
C VAL A 163 1.45 -19.42 -30.46
N VAL A 164 1.21 -18.14 -30.76
CA VAL A 164 1.34 -17.60 -32.13
C VAL A 164 2.76 -17.74 -32.66
N LEU A 165 3.78 -17.44 -31.86
CA LEU A 165 5.18 -17.59 -32.26
C LEU A 165 5.53 -19.05 -32.59
N PHE A 166 5.08 -20.00 -31.76
CA PHE A 166 5.28 -21.44 -32.01
C PHE A 166 4.64 -21.92 -33.30
N VAL A 167 3.44 -21.42 -33.62
CA VAL A 167 2.74 -21.74 -34.88
C VAL A 167 3.49 -21.19 -36.09
N LEU A 168 4.09 -19.99 -35.98
CA LEU A 168 4.85 -19.39 -37.07
C LEU A 168 6.18 -20.13 -37.30
N ASN A 169 6.97 -20.33 -36.25
CA ASN A 169 8.23 -21.06 -36.34
C ASN A 169 8.67 -21.60 -34.98
N TRP A 170 8.50 -22.89 -34.77
CA TRP A 170 8.83 -23.54 -33.50
C TRP A 170 10.34 -23.53 -33.19
N ARG A 171 11.22 -23.61 -34.20
CA ARG A 171 12.68 -23.63 -34.01
C ARG A 171 13.18 -22.27 -33.54
N LEU A 172 12.79 -21.21 -34.25
CA LEU A 172 13.11 -19.83 -33.89
C LEU A 172 12.55 -19.49 -32.50
N THR A 173 11.32 -19.94 -32.21
CA THR A 173 10.65 -19.74 -30.92
C THR A 173 11.36 -20.44 -29.78
N ALA A 174 11.81 -21.68 -29.97
CA ALA A 174 12.56 -22.42 -28.93
C ALA A 174 13.86 -21.70 -28.54
N ILE A 175 14.60 -21.18 -29.52
CA ILE A 175 15.82 -20.41 -29.25
C ILE A 175 15.48 -19.07 -28.58
N ALA A 176 14.46 -18.36 -29.06
CA ALA A 176 14.02 -17.10 -28.46
C ALA A 176 13.57 -17.28 -27.00
N ILE A 177 12.87 -18.37 -26.68
CA ILE A 177 12.48 -18.70 -25.29
C ILE A 177 13.71 -18.94 -24.43
N LEU A 178 14.75 -19.61 -24.94
CA LEU A 178 15.98 -19.83 -24.18
C LEU A 178 16.68 -18.50 -23.86
N VAL A 179 16.74 -17.59 -24.84
CA VAL A 179 17.28 -16.22 -24.65
C VAL A 179 16.43 -15.42 -23.65
N LEU A 180 15.11 -15.45 -23.79
CA LEU A 180 14.17 -14.78 -22.87
C LEU A 180 14.18 -15.40 -21.47
N GLY A 181 14.40 -16.71 -21.35
CA GLY A 181 14.53 -17.43 -20.10
C GLY A 181 15.82 -17.06 -19.36
N CYS A 182 16.94 -16.97 -20.09
CA CYS A 182 18.20 -16.42 -19.57
C CYS A 182 18.01 -14.98 -19.08
N PHE A 183 17.30 -14.16 -19.85
CA PHE A 183 16.94 -12.79 -19.46
C PHE A 183 16.08 -12.76 -18.19
N GLY A 184 15.03 -13.59 -18.12
CA GLY A 184 14.16 -13.70 -16.95
C GLY A 184 14.93 -14.13 -15.69
N GLY A 185 15.84 -15.10 -15.81
CA GLY A 185 16.72 -15.53 -14.72
C GLY A 185 17.67 -14.42 -14.26
N GLY A 186 18.30 -13.71 -15.21
CA GLY A 186 19.15 -12.55 -14.92
C GLY A 186 18.38 -11.42 -14.23
N MET A 187 17.16 -11.13 -14.68
CA MET A 187 16.28 -10.17 -14.01
C MET A 187 15.91 -10.61 -12.61
N ALA A 188 15.51 -11.87 -12.41
CA ALA A 188 15.18 -12.39 -11.09
C ALA A 188 16.35 -12.21 -10.11
N PHE A 189 17.58 -12.56 -10.54
CA PHE A 189 18.79 -12.33 -9.76
C PHE A 189 19.01 -10.84 -9.45
N ALA A 190 18.93 -9.97 -10.45
CA ALA A 190 19.08 -8.53 -10.27
C ALA A 190 18.04 -7.97 -9.28
N PHE A 191 16.78 -8.39 -9.38
CA PHE A 191 15.72 -7.97 -8.45
C PHE A 191 16.00 -8.42 -7.01
N THR A 192 16.52 -9.62 -6.79
CA THR A 192 16.89 -10.03 -5.42
C THR A 192 17.99 -9.15 -4.81
N LYS A 193 18.89 -8.62 -5.63
CA LYS A 193 19.95 -7.70 -5.19
C LYS A 193 19.46 -6.25 -5.02
N LEU A 194 18.54 -5.78 -5.87
CA LEU A 194 18.04 -4.40 -5.83
C LEU A 194 16.92 -4.18 -4.80
N ARG A 195 16.11 -5.20 -4.52
CA ARG A 195 14.98 -5.10 -3.58
C ARG A 195 15.38 -4.62 -2.18
N PRO A 196 16.48 -5.08 -1.56
CA PRO A 196 16.95 -4.54 -0.27
C PRO A 196 17.26 -3.04 -0.33
N LEU A 197 17.88 -2.56 -1.41
CA LEU A 197 18.22 -1.15 -1.59
C LEU A 197 16.97 -0.29 -1.72
N PHE A 198 15.94 -0.74 -2.46
CA PHE A 198 14.65 -0.05 -2.53
C PHE A 198 13.97 0.04 -1.16
N ARG A 199 14.04 -1.03 -0.36
CA ARG A 199 13.47 -1.02 1.00
C ARG A 199 14.24 -0.09 1.93
N GLU A 200 15.56 -0.06 1.82
CA GLU A 200 16.43 0.85 2.57
C GLU A 200 16.15 2.32 2.18
N ARG A 201 15.95 2.60 0.89
CA ARG A 201 15.56 3.92 0.38
C ARG A 201 14.33 4.47 1.10
N GLY A 202 13.29 3.65 1.27
CA GLY A 202 12.08 4.04 1.99
C GLY A 202 12.36 4.40 3.46
N LYS A 203 13.23 3.65 4.13
CA LYS A 203 13.64 3.92 5.52
C LYS A 203 14.43 5.23 5.63
N ILE A 204 15.43 5.43 4.77
CA ILE A 204 16.22 6.67 4.73
C ILE A 204 15.31 7.86 4.47
N ASN A 205 14.36 7.74 3.54
CA ASN A 205 13.43 8.82 3.22
C ASN A 205 12.51 9.15 4.42
N ALA A 206 12.02 8.14 5.13
CA ALA A 206 11.23 8.33 6.35
C ALA A 206 12.03 8.98 7.48
N GLU A 207 13.31 8.63 7.64
CA GLU A 207 14.21 9.25 8.63
C GLU A 207 14.48 10.73 8.29
N VAL A 208 14.81 11.04 7.04
CA VAL A 208 15.07 12.41 6.57
C VAL A 208 13.82 13.27 6.72
N THR A 209 12.66 12.76 6.29
CA THR A 209 11.39 13.49 6.36
C THR A 209 10.91 13.63 7.82
N GLY A 210 11.10 12.58 8.64
CA GLY A 210 10.81 12.61 10.07
C GLY A 210 11.63 13.67 10.80
N ARG A 211 12.96 13.71 10.55
CA ARG A 211 13.83 14.74 11.12
C ARG A 211 13.43 16.14 10.67
N LEU A 212 13.12 16.31 9.38
CA LEU A 212 12.64 17.60 8.87
C LEU A 212 11.35 18.04 9.58
N GLY A 213 10.42 17.11 9.82
CA GLY A 213 9.21 17.37 10.61
C GLY A 213 9.52 17.82 12.04
N GLU A 214 10.47 17.16 12.72
CA GLU A 214 10.94 17.56 14.06
C GLU A 214 11.59 18.96 14.04
N THR A 215 12.44 19.25 13.06
CA THR A 215 13.10 20.56 12.92
C THR A 215 12.08 21.68 12.69
N LEU A 216 11.08 21.47 11.84
CA LEU A 216 10.05 22.46 11.54
C LEU A 216 9.05 22.63 12.69
N GLY A 217 8.60 21.54 13.32
CA GLY A 217 7.75 21.60 14.51
C GLY A 217 8.46 22.23 15.71
N GLY A 218 9.75 21.96 15.85
CA GLY A 218 10.63 22.51 16.88
C GLY A 218 11.34 23.81 16.49
N ILE A 219 10.87 24.54 15.46
CA ILE A 219 11.61 25.68 14.90
C ILE A 219 11.97 26.74 15.93
N ARG A 220 11.10 26.95 16.93
CA ARG A 220 11.36 27.89 18.04
C ARG A 220 12.57 27.48 18.87
N ILE A 221 12.75 26.18 19.11
CA ILE A 221 13.91 25.63 19.84
C ILE A 221 15.17 25.81 18.99
N VAL A 222 15.10 25.44 17.71
CA VAL A 222 16.24 25.60 16.79
C VAL A 222 16.71 27.06 16.75
N LYS A 223 15.77 28.01 16.70
CA LYS A 223 16.06 29.46 16.74
C LYS A 223 16.60 29.93 18.09
N ALA A 224 15.98 29.51 19.19
CA ALA A 224 16.41 29.89 20.53
C ALA A 224 17.88 29.48 20.80
N TYR A 225 18.28 28.30 20.35
CA TYR A 225 19.63 27.78 20.52
C TYR A 225 20.59 28.06 19.34
N HIS A 226 20.16 28.84 18.33
CA HIS A 226 20.96 29.14 17.12
C HIS A 226 21.53 27.86 16.44
N ALA A 227 20.73 26.79 16.43
CA ALA A 227 21.15 25.45 16.02
C ALA A 227 20.98 25.18 14.51
N GLU A 228 20.67 26.19 13.68
CA GLU A 228 20.33 26.00 12.26
C GLU A 228 21.48 25.34 11.48
N ARG A 229 22.74 25.66 11.81
CA ARG A 229 23.89 25.03 11.16
C ARG A 229 23.97 23.53 11.49
N SER A 230 23.64 23.14 12.72
CA SER A 230 23.62 21.74 13.14
C SER A 230 22.53 20.98 12.40
N GLU A 231 21.30 21.52 12.38
CA GLU A 231 20.17 20.91 11.68
C GLU A 231 20.41 20.81 10.17
N ARG A 232 21.02 21.84 9.56
CA ARG A 232 21.44 21.79 8.16
C ARG A 232 22.43 20.64 7.91
N LEU A 233 23.42 20.44 8.77
CA LEU A 233 24.39 19.34 8.61
C LEU A 233 23.71 17.97 8.73
N VAL A 234 22.79 17.79 9.68
CA VAL A 234 22.01 16.55 9.83
C VAL A 234 21.20 16.29 8.57
N PHE A 235 20.46 17.29 8.07
CA PHE A 235 19.69 17.17 6.85
C PHE A 235 20.57 16.85 5.64
N THR A 236 21.69 17.56 5.44
CA THR A 236 22.63 17.32 4.34
C THR A 236 23.20 15.90 4.38
N ARG A 237 23.54 15.35 5.57
CA ARG A 237 24.01 13.96 5.69
C ARG A 237 22.93 12.96 5.29
N GLY A 238 21.70 13.19 5.72
CA GLY A 238 20.54 12.38 5.35
C GLY A 238 20.28 12.42 3.84
N ALA A 239 20.25 13.62 3.25
CA ALA A 239 20.09 13.83 1.82
C ALA A 239 21.21 13.17 0.99
N ASN A 240 22.46 13.27 1.42
CA ASN A 240 23.58 12.60 0.75
C ASN A 240 23.49 11.07 0.87
N THR A 241 23.03 10.54 2.01
CA THR A 241 22.83 9.09 2.18
C THR A 241 21.71 8.58 1.27
N LEU A 242 20.62 9.34 1.17
CA LEU A 242 19.56 9.09 0.20
C LEU A 242 20.15 9.11 -1.21
N PHE A 243 20.86 10.16 -1.60
CA PHE A 243 21.49 10.28 -2.92
C PHE A 243 22.39 9.09 -3.26
N ARG A 244 23.27 8.64 -2.35
CA ARG A 244 24.12 7.45 -2.60
C ARG A 244 23.29 6.19 -2.86
N ASN A 245 22.23 5.96 -2.09
CA ASN A 245 21.33 4.83 -2.31
C ASN A 245 20.60 4.96 -3.66
N ILE A 246 20.11 6.16 -4.01
CA ILE A 246 19.51 6.45 -5.32
C ILE A 246 20.51 6.14 -6.44
N ALA A 247 21.73 6.68 -6.37
CA ALA A 247 22.76 6.46 -7.37
C ALA A 247 23.09 4.96 -7.53
N ALA A 248 23.25 4.23 -6.42
CA ALA A 248 23.48 2.78 -6.46
C ALA A 248 22.32 2.01 -7.11
N THR A 249 21.07 2.33 -6.75
CA THR A 249 19.89 1.71 -7.38
C THR A 249 19.78 2.08 -8.86
N MET A 250 20.12 3.32 -9.24
CA MET A 250 20.09 3.77 -10.62
C MET A 250 21.12 3.02 -11.47
N THR A 251 22.35 2.83 -10.97
CA THR A 251 23.34 1.98 -11.65
C THR A 251 22.81 0.57 -11.87
N GLY A 252 22.14 -0.02 -10.88
CA GLY A 252 21.52 -1.33 -10.99
C GLY A 252 20.39 -1.39 -12.02
N ILE A 253 19.46 -0.43 -11.98
CA ILE A 253 18.35 -0.33 -12.94
C ILE A 253 18.88 -0.12 -14.36
N SER A 254 19.86 0.77 -14.53
CA SER A 254 20.52 1.01 -15.82
C SER A 254 21.23 -0.25 -16.32
N GLY A 255 21.87 -1.01 -15.44
CA GLY A 255 22.47 -2.31 -15.79
C GLY A 255 21.45 -3.32 -16.30
N VAL A 256 20.28 -3.42 -15.63
CA VAL A 256 19.16 -4.26 -16.09
C VAL A 256 18.62 -3.77 -17.43
N GLY A 257 18.48 -2.45 -17.62
CA GLY A 257 18.06 -1.85 -18.88
C GLY A 257 19.02 -2.15 -20.03
N SER A 258 20.33 -1.98 -19.82
CA SER A 258 21.36 -2.32 -20.81
C SER A 258 21.34 -3.80 -21.16
N PHE A 259 21.19 -4.68 -20.17
CA PHE A 259 21.05 -6.11 -20.40
C PHE A 259 19.79 -6.45 -21.22
N ALA A 260 18.66 -5.79 -20.95
CA ALA A 260 17.45 -5.93 -21.76
C ALA A 260 17.68 -5.50 -23.22
N THR A 261 18.40 -4.41 -23.45
CA THR A 261 18.76 -3.96 -24.81
C THR A 261 19.63 -4.98 -25.54
N ILE A 262 20.61 -5.58 -24.86
CA ILE A 262 21.44 -6.66 -25.45
C ILE A 262 20.58 -7.86 -25.84
N ILE A 263 19.61 -8.25 -24.99
CA ILE A 263 18.70 -9.36 -25.27
C ILE A 263 17.80 -9.06 -26.46
N ILE A 264 17.24 -7.85 -26.55
CA ILE A 264 16.47 -7.41 -27.73
C ILE A 264 17.35 -7.46 -28.99
N GLY A 265 18.59 -6.99 -28.90
CA GLY A 265 19.57 -7.07 -29.99
C GLY A 265 19.88 -8.51 -30.40
N ALA A 266 20.09 -9.42 -29.45
CA ALA A 266 20.35 -10.83 -29.70
C ALA A 266 19.16 -11.52 -30.39
N ILE A 267 17.93 -11.21 -29.95
CA ILE A 267 16.70 -11.65 -30.62
C ILE A 267 16.63 -11.07 -32.04
N GLY A 268 16.98 -9.79 -32.23
CA GLY A 268 17.03 -9.17 -33.55
C GLY A 268 18.02 -9.86 -34.49
N ILE A 269 19.22 -10.20 -34.00
CA ILE A 269 20.22 -10.97 -34.76
C ILE A 269 19.68 -12.36 -35.10
N LEU A 270 19.07 -13.05 -34.14
CA LEU A 270 18.43 -14.36 -34.35
C LEU A 270 17.37 -14.28 -35.45
N MET A 271 16.56 -13.22 -35.43
CA MET A 271 15.54 -12.98 -36.46
C MET A 271 16.13 -12.73 -37.85
N ILE A 272 17.26 -12.03 -37.95
CA ILE A 272 17.94 -11.80 -39.23
C ILE A 272 18.51 -13.11 -39.77
N LEU A 273 19.19 -13.90 -38.94
CA LEU A 273 19.86 -15.13 -39.37
C LEU A 273 18.87 -16.27 -39.64
N GLU A 274 18.15 -16.70 -38.60
CA GLU A 274 17.25 -17.85 -38.67
C GLU A 274 15.90 -17.48 -39.29
N GLY A 275 15.37 -16.31 -38.96
CA GLY A 275 14.13 -15.81 -39.56
C GLY A 275 14.32 -15.49 -41.05
N GLY A 276 15.44 -14.85 -41.42
CA GLY A 276 15.80 -14.62 -42.82
C GLY A 276 15.98 -15.91 -43.60
N HIS A 277 16.69 -16.90 -43.04
CA HIS A 277 16.83 -18.23 -43.66
C HIS A 277 15.48 -18.96 -43.80
N ALA A 278 14.59 -18.86 -42.81
CA ALA A 278 13.24 -19.43 -42.89
C ALA A 278 12.40 -18.80 -44.01
N VAL A 279 12.60 -17.50 -44.29
CA VAL A 279 11.96 -16.83 -45.43
C VAL A 279 12.56 -17.29 -46.76
N LEU A 280 13.88 -17.38 -46.87
CA LEU A 280 14.57 -17.84 -48.09
C LEU A 280 14.24 -19.29 -48.45
N THR A 281 14.02 -20.15 -47.45
CA THR A 281 13.63 -21.56 -47.65
C THR A 281 12.12 -21.76 -47.83
N GLY A 282 11.32 -20.68 -47.79
CA GLY A 282 9.87 -20.73 -47.97
C GLY A 282 9.09 -21.31 -46.78
N VAL A 283 9.74 -21.51 -45.63
CA VAL A 283 9.09 -21.98 -44.39
C VAL A 283 8.24 -20.88 -43.75
N MET A 284 8.66 -19.62 -43.92
CA MET A 284 7.94 -18.43 -43.46
C MET A 284 7.77 -17.43 -44.60
N THR A 285 6.71 -16.63 -44.58
CA THR A 285 6.59 -15.47 -45.46
C THR A 285 7.32 -14.24 -44.88
N LEU A 286 7.51 -13.20 -45.70
CA LEU A 286 8.02 -11.93 -45.19
C LEU A 286 7.05 -11.32 -44.16
N GLY A 287 5.74 -11.45 -44.38
CA GLY A 287 4.72 -11.04 -43.42
C GLY A 287 4.80 -11.80 -42.09
N ASP A 288 5.10 -13.11 -42.13
CA ASP A 288 5.32 -13.92 -40.93
C ASP A 288 6.50 -13.40 -40.11
N LEU A 289 7.61 -13.01 -40.77
CA LEU A 289 8.78 -12.47 -40.09
C LEU A 289 8.48 -11.14 -39.38
N PHE A 290 7.72 -10.25 -40.01
CA PHE A 290 7.28 -8.99 -39.39
C PHE A 290 6.34 -9.22 -38.21
N MET A 291 5.35 -10.11 -38.37
CA MET A 291 4.45 -10.48 -37.28
C MET A 291 5.22 -11.12 -36.12
N TYR A 292 6.19 -11.98 -36.41
CA TYR A 292 7.06 -12.58 -35.40
C TYR A 292 7.80 -11.51 -34.59
N ALA A 293 8.38 -10.48 -35.24
CA ALA A 293 9.12 -9.40 -34.58
C ALA A 293 8.26 -8.68 -33.54
N ILE A 294 7.02 -8.34 -33.91
CA ILE A 294 6.09 -7.62 -33.04
C ILE A 294 5.66 -8.51 -31.87
N PHE A 295 5.34 -9.78 -32.14
CA PHE A 295 4.90 -10.74 -31.12
C PHE A 295 5.98 -11.09 -30.11
N VAL A 296 7.27 -11.10 -30.48
CA VAL A 296 8.36 -11.24 -29.51
C VAL A 296 8.37 -10.08 -28.51
N GLY A 297 8.13 -8.85 -28.96
CA GLY A 297 7.98 -7.69 -28.07
C GLY A 297 6.83 -7.85 -27.07
N LEU A 298 5.69 -8.40 -27.52
CA LEU A 298 4.53 -8.69 -26.66
C LEU A 298 4.83 -9.74 -25.57
N VAL A 299 5.71 -10.71 -25.84
CA VAL A 299 6.16 -11.69 -24.84
C VAL A 299 7.19 -11.07 -23.88
N ALA A 300 8.10 -10.22 -24.36
CA ALA A 300 9.17 -9.66 -23.53
C ALA A 300 8.67 -8.62 -22.50
N LEU A 301 7.67 -7.80 -22.85
CA LEU A 301 7.18 -6.70 -21.99
C LEU A 301 6.63 -7.17 -20.63
N PRO A 302 5.78 -8.21 -20.52
CA PRO A 302 5.31 -8.72 -19.23
C PRO A 302 6.43 -9.24 -18.33
N LEU A 303 7.50 -9.82 -18.88
CA LEU A 303 8.64 -10.32 -18.09
C LEU A 303 9.30 -9.19 -17.30
N ILE A 304 9.40 -7.99 -17.88
CA ILE A 304 9.99 -6.81 -17.22
C ILE A 304 9.09 -6.33 -16.08
N ASN A 305 7.77 -6.34 -16.30
CA ASN A 305 6.79 -5.80 -15.35
C ASN A 305 6.46 -6.73 -14.19
N ILE A 306 6.68 -8.05 -14.32
CA ILE A 306 6.26 -9.05 -13.32
C ILE A 306 6.84 -8.78 -11.92
N ALA A 307 8.07 -8.26 -11.84
CA ALA A 307 8.73 -7.96 -10.58
C ALA A 307 8.15 -6.74 -9.86
N SER A 308 7.75 -5.70 -10.61
CA SER A 308 7.05 -4.54 -10.06
C SER A 308 5.69 -4.94 -9.50
N ILE A 309 4.95 -5.77 -10.25
CA ILE A 309 3.64 -6.29 -9.83
C ILE A 309 3.77 -7.16 -8.57
N GLY A 310 4.77 -8.06 -8.51
CA GLY A 310 5.00 -8.90 -7.33
C GLY A 310 5.31 -8.07 -6.07
N THR A 311 6.06 -6.98 -6.22
CA THR A 311 6.33 -6.04 -5.12
C THR A 311 5.05 -5.35 -4.65
N GLN A 312 4.26 -4.83 -5.58
CA GLN A 312 2.97 -4.17 -5.30
C GLN A 312 1.97 -5.08 -4.59
N ILE A 313 1.90 -6.35 -4.99
CA ILE A 313 1.03 -7.35 -4.33
C ILE A 313 1.54 -7.65 -2.91
N THR A 314 2.86 -7.82 -2.74
CA THR A 314 3.44 -8.07 -1.42
C THR A 314 3.19 -6.89 -0.46
N GLU A 315 3.33 -5.66 -0.95
CA GLU A 315 3.04 -4.45 -0.18
C GLU A 315 1.56 -4.34 0.20
N ALA A 316 0.66 -4.70 -0.72
CA ALA A 316 -0.78 -4.73 -0.45
C ALA A 316 -1.13 -5.71 0.69
N PHE A 317 -0.58 -6.92 0.66
CA PHE A 317 -0.77 -7.89 1.76
C PHE A 317 -0.18 -7.41 3.07
N ALA A 318 1.02 -6.81 3.05
CA ALA A 318 1.63 -6.25 4.26
C ALA A 318 0.82 -5.08 4.84
N GLY A 319 0.17 -4.26 4.00
CA GLY A 319 -0.74 -3.21 4.42
C GLY A 319 -2.01 -3.77 5.08
N LEU A 320 -2.63 -4.78 4.47
CA LEU A 320 -3.77 -5.48 5.06
C LEU A 320 -3.42 -6.12 6.40
N ASP A 321 -2.24 -6.73 6.54
CA ASP A 321 -1.75 -7.28 7.81
C ASP A 321 -1.71 -6.20 8.91
N ARG A 322 -1.16 -5.01 8.61
CA ARG A 322 -1.11 -3.91 9.57
C ARG A 322 -2.49 -3.39 9.95
N ILE A 323 -3.42 -3.33 8.99
CA ILE A 323 -4.82 -2.96 9.24
C ILE A 323 -5.50 -4.00 10.15
N GLN A 324 -5.24 -5.29 9.93
CA GLN A 324 -5.76 -6.35 10.80
C GLN A 324 -5.18 -6.30 12.20
N GLU A 325 -3.88 -6.03 12.34
CA GLU A 325 -3.25 -5.84 13.64
C GLU A 325 -3.96 -4.74 14.44
N ILE A 326 -4.35 -3.63 13.81
CA ILE A 326 -5.15 -2.57 14.45
C ILE A 326 -6.52 -3.09 14.88
N ARG A 327 -7.25 -3.74 13.98
CA ARG A 327 -8.61 -4.22 14.26
C ARG A 327 -8.69 -5.38 15.25
N LYS A 328 -7.55 -5.91 15.70
CA LYS A 328 -7.46 -6.88 16.80
C LYS A 328 -7.25 -6.22 18.16
N LEU A 329 -6.90 -4.94 18.21
CA LEU A 329 -6.74 -4.20 19.46
C LEU A 329 -8.11 -3.99 20.10
N VAL A 330 -8.19 -4.16 21.41
CA VAL A 330 -9.44 -3.92 22.17
C VAL A 330 -9.77 -2.42 22.13
N THR A 331 -11.02 -2.09 21.77
CA THR A 331 -11.51 -0.71 21.79
C THR A 331 -11.94 -0.31 23.20
N GLU A 332 -11.92 0.99 23.49
CA GLU A 332 -12.25 1.55 24.80
C GLU A 332 -13.71 1.29 25.20
N ASP A 333 -14.58 1.25 24.20
CA ASP A 333 -16.03 1.04 24.29
C ASP A 333 -16.45 -0.44 24.11
N SER A 334 -15.50 -1.37 24.06
CA SER A 334 -15.79 -2.79 23.83
C SER A 334 -16.75 -3.39 24.86
N ASP A 335 -16.67 -2.99 26.13
CA ASP A 335 -17.60 -3.44 27.19
C ASP A 335 -18.79 -2.50 27.40
N ASP A 336 -18.95 -1.42 26.61
CA ASP A 336 -19.99 -0.41 26.87
C ASP A 336 -21.41 -0.97 26.87
N GLY A 337 -21.65 -2.11 26.21
CA GLY A 337 -22.95 -2.80 26.21
C GLY A 337 -23.32 -3.44 27.56
N ALA A 338 -22.33 -3.70 28.42
CA ALA A 338 -22.54 -4.22 29.78
C ALA A 338 -22.44 -3.13 30.86
N ARG A 339 -22.05 -1.89 30.47
CA ARG A 339 -21.88 -0.76 31.38
C ARG A 339 -23.20 -0.02 31.57
N ALA A 340 -23.36 0.59 32.74
CA ALA A 340 -24.55 1.36 33.09
C ALA A 340 -24.59 2.68 32.32
N GLU A 341 -25.78 3.04 31.81
CA GLU A 341 -26.04 4.35 31.22
C GLU A 341 -25.89 5.48 32.24
N VAL A 342 -25.59 6.68 31.75
CA VAL A 342 -25.36 7.88 32.57
C VAL A 342 -26.27 9.00 32.07
N ASP A 343 -27.35 9.24 32.81
CA ASP A 343 -28.31 10.32 32.51
C ASP A 343 -27.80 11.66 33.03
N GLU A 344 -27.52 11.75 34.33
CA GLU A 344 -27.05 12.94 35.02
C GLU A 344 -25.93 12.60 36.01
N VAL A 345 -24.96 13.50 36.17
CA VAL A 345 -23.85 13.39 37.12
C VAL A 345 -23.90 14.60 38.07
N ARG A 346 -24.00 14.35 39.37
CA ARG A 346 -24.00 15.39 40.42
C ARG A 346 -22.58 15.90 40.71
N GLY A 347 -21.57 15.07 40.45
CA GLY A 347 -20.16 15.43 40.56
C GLY A 347 -19.48 15.04 41.87
N ASP A 348 -20.00 14.04 42.59
CA ASP A 348 -19.29 13.45 43.73
C ASP A 348 -18.21 12.48 43.22
N VAL A 349 -16.92 12.82 43.35
CA VAL A 349 -15.81 11.99 42.87
C VAL A 349 -15.01 11.47 44.06
N VAL A 350 -14.88 10.15 44.18
CA VAL A 350 -14.16 9.48 45.27
C VAL A 350 -13.07 8.58 44.71
N PHE A 351 -11.83 8.81 45.15
CA PHE A 351 -10.70 7.90 44.94
C PHE A 351 -10.56 7.00 46.15
N GLU A 352 -10.48 5.68 45.94
CA GLU A 352 -10.32 4.68 46.99
C GLU A 352 -9.10 3.80 46.72
N ASP A 353 -8.04 4.07 47.48
CA ASP A 353 -6.78 3.32 47.45
C ASP A 353 -6.21 3.14 46.03
N VAL A 354 -6.24 4.23 45.25
CA VAL A 354 -5.90 4.18 43.83
C VAL A 354 -4.39 4.19 43.62
N SER A 355 -3.89 3.16 42.94
CA SER A 355 -2.52 3.11 42.40
C SER A 355 -2.54 3.01 40.87
N PHE A 356 -1.58 3.65 40.22
CA PHE A 356 -1.52 3.72 38.76
C PHE A 356 -0.08 3.81 38.24
N GLU A 357 0.16 3.15 37.11
CA GLU A 357 1.43 3.17 36.37
C GLU A 357 1.17 3.25 34.86
N TYR A 358 1.94 4.08 34.14
CA TYR A 358 1.90 4.10 32.66
C TYR A 358 2.78 3.00 32.06
N VAL A 359 3.86 2.65 32.75
CA VAL A 359 4.83 1.62 32.39
C VAL A 359 4.86 0.63 33.54
N PRO A 360 4.87 -0.69 33.27
CA PRO A 360 4.98 -1.70 34.32
C PRO A 360 6.13 -1.38 35.29
N GLU A 361 5.87 -1.57 36.58
CA GLU A 361 6.84 -1.40 37.67
C GLU A 361 7.24 0.07 37.95
N LYS A 362 6.54 1.05 37.36
CA LYS A 362 6.77 2.48 37.59
C LYS A 362 5.50 3.19 38.00
N GLU A 363 5.14 3.01 39.27
CA GLU A 363 3.97 3.65 39.87
C GLU A 363 4.12 5.18 39.95
N VAL A 364 3.15 5.87 39.37
CA VAL A 364 3.00 7.32 39.41
C VAL A 364 2.07 7.73 40.55
N LEU A 365 1.01 6.95 40.80
CA LEU A 365 0.10 7.13 41.93
C LEU A 365 0.20 5.90 42.83
N LYS A 366 0.21 6.14 44.15
CA LYS A 366 0.36 5.11 45.18
C LYS A 366 -0.69 5.32 46.26
N HIS A 367 -1.64 4.41 46.37
CA HIS A 367 -2.63 4.38 47.46
C HIS A 367 -3.38 5.71 47.67
N VAL A 368 -3.75 6.38 46.58
CA VAL A 368 -4.38 7.70 46.63
C VAL A 368 -5.86 7.56 47.02
N SER A 369 -6.25 8.22 48.11
CA SER A 369 -7.63 8.27 48.59
C SER A 369 -8.06 9.69 48.93
N PHE A 370 -9.12 10.19 48.29
CA PHE A 370 -9.74 11.48 48.60
C PHE A 370 -11.17 11.55 48.05
N ARG A 371 -11.93 12.57 48.49
CA ARG A 371 -13.27 12.86 47.99
C ARG A 371 -13.38 14.33 47.56
N ALA A 372 -13.85 14.56 46.34
CA ALA A 372 -14.28 15.85 45.84
C ALA A 372 -15.82 15.89 45.87
N ALA A 373 -16.39 16.77 46.70
CA ALA A 373 -17.83 16.84 46.91
C ALA A 373 -18.54 17.55 45.73
N PRO A 374 -19.84 17.25 45.48
CA PRO A 374 -20.64 17.94 44.48
C PRO A 374 -20.61 19.46 44.63
N GLY A 375 -20.48 20.18 43.51
CA GLY A 375 -20.45 21.64 43.48
C GLY A 375 -19.22 22.29 44.12
N SER A 376 -18.23 21.50 44.54
CA SER A 376 -16.99 22.03 45.13
C SER A 376 -15.93 22.31 44.06
N THR A 377 -15.07 23.29 44.34
CA THR A 377 -13.82 23.52 43.58
C THR A 377 -12.67 22.86 44.33
N THR A 378 -12.18 21.74 43.81
CA THR A 378 -11.05 21.01 44.40
C THR A 378 -9.76 21.37 43.67
N ALA A 379 -8.77 21.91 44.39
CA ALA A 379 -7.46 22.26 43.84
C ALA A 379 -6.43 21.14 44.11
N LEU A 380 -5.83 20.60 43.04
CA LEU A 380 -4.71 19.67 43.13
C LEU A 380 -3.39 20.43 43.09
N VAL A 381 -2.68 20.50 44.21
CA VAL A 381 -1.43 21.25 44.35
C VAL A 381 -0.26 20.30 44.59
N GLY A 382 0.88 20.56 43.94
CA GLY A 382 2.09 19.76 44.09
C GLY A 382 3.14 20.08 43.03
N SER A 383 4.37 19.64 43.25
CA SER A 383 5.48 19.81 42.29
C SER A 383 5.20 19.19 40.93
N SER A 384 5.93 19.60 39.89
CA SER A 384 5.87 18.95 38.57
C SER A 384 6.21 17.45 38.72
N GLY A 385 5.47 16.59 38.03
CA GLY A 385 5.63 15.13 38.14
C GLY A 385 4.93 14.47 39.34
N ALA A 386 4.29 15.21 40.25
CA ALA A 386 3.56 14.65 41.40
C ALA A 386 2.28 13.86 41.06
N GLY A 387 2.01 13.55 39.77
CA GLY A 387 0.84 12.77 39.35
C GLY A 387 -0.48 13.56 39.19
N LYS A 388 -0.46 14.89 39.28
CA LYS A 388 -1.68 15.73 39.13
C LYS A 388 -2.43 15.50 37.81
N SER A 389 -1.73 15.55 36.68
CA SER A 389 -2.33 15.30 35.35
C SER A 389 -2.80 13.85 35.21
N THR A 390 -2.16 12.91 35.90
CA THR A 390 -2.58 11.50 35.96
C THR A 390 -3.90 11.35 36.72
N LEU A 391 -4.08 12.05 37.85
CA LEU A 391 -5.37 12.06 38.57
C LEU A 391 -6.50 12.58 37.68
N ILE A 392 -6.26 13.69 36.96
CA ILE A 392 -7.23 14.23 36.00
C ILE A 392 -7.51 13.22 34.88
N SER A 393 -6.47 12.62 34.29
CA SER A 393 -6.59 11.58 33.26
C SER A 393 -7.48 10.41 33.70
N LEU A 394 -7.33 9.96 34.95
CA LEU A 394 -8.18 8.92 35.54
C LEU A 394 -9.63 9.37 35.73
N VAL A 395 -9.88 10.61 36.16
CA VAL A 395 -11.24 11.18 36.23
C VAL A 395 -11.87 11.27 34.84
N LEU A 396 -11.11 11.61 33.80
CA LEU A 396 -11.59 11.64 32.40
C LEU A 396 -11.78 10.23 31.81
N ALA A 397 -11.47 9.19 32.58
CA ALA A 397 -11.45 7.81 32.17
C ALA A 397 -10.54 7.55 30.95
N PHE A 398 -9.50 8.37 30.74
CA PHE A 398 -8.50 8.16 29.67
C PHE A 398 -7.56 6.98 29.99
N SER A 399 -7.53 6.58 31.24
CA SER A 399 -6.79 5.43 31.77
C SER A 399 -7.59 4.79 32.91
N ARG A 400 -7.24 3.55 33.26
CA ARG A 400 -7.84 2.84 34.39
C ARG A 400 -6.80 2.62 35.49
N PRO A 401 -7.20 2.69 36.77
CA PRO A 401 -6.29 2.39 37.87
C PRO A 401 -5.81 0.94 37.80
N LYS A 402 -4.58 0.70 38.26
CA LYS A 402 -4.02 -0.66 38.40
C LYS A 402 -4.65 -1.39 39.58
N SER A 403 -4.85 -0.67 40.67
CA SER A 403 -5.54 -1.13 41.88
C SER A 403 -6.33 0.02 42.50
N GLY A 404 -7.28 -0.33 43.37
CA GLY A 404 -8.25 0.63 43.89
C GLY A 404 -9.37 0.89 42.90
N ARG A 405 -10.24 1.86 43.23
CA ARG A 405 -11.38 2.23 42.38
C ARG A 405 -11.70 3.70 42.49
N ILE A 406 -12.33 4.22 41.44
CA ILE A 406 -12.79 5.60 41.35
C ILE A 406 -14.30 5.54 41.26
N ARG A 407 -14.99 6.23 42.17
CA ARG A 407 -16.45 6.29 42.18
C ARG A 407 -16.93 7.68 41.78
N VAL A 408 -17.95 7.73 40.93
CA VAL A 408 -18.68 8.94 40.56
C VAL A 408 -20.13 8.76 41.00
N ASP A 409 -20.60 9.64 41.87
CA ASP A 409 -21.93 9.56 42.49
C ASP A 409 -22.23 8.18 43.11
N GLY A 410 -21.22 7.61 43.78
CA GLY A 410 -21.29 6.31 44.42
C GLY A 410 -21.17 5.10 43.48
N ARG A 411 -21.16 5.30 42.16
CA ARG A 411 -21.00 4.23 41.15
C ARG A 411 -19.55 4.11 40.71
N ASP A 412 -19.05 2.90 40.49
CA ASP A 412 -17.70 2.70 39.97
C ASP A 412 -17.59 3.25 38.54
N LEU A 413 -16.60 4.11 38.30
CA LEU A 413 -16.34 4.71 36.99
C LEU A 413 -16.08 3.66 35.91
N ALA A 414 -15.46 2.53 36.26
CA ALA A 414 -15.20 1.45 35.30
C ALA A 414 -16.49 0.75 34.82
N ALA A 415 -17.59 0.88 35.58
CA ALA A 415 -18.89 0.31 35.25
C ALA A 415 -19.81 1.28 34.49
N LEU A 416 -19.39 2.52 34.25
CA LEU A 416 -20.19 3.53 33.55
C LEU A 416 -19.88 3.56 32.04
N ARG A 417 -20.91 3.77 31.23
CA ARG A 417 -20.76 3.95 29.78
C ARG A 417 -20.02 5.27 29.50
N LEU A 418 -18.89 5.19 28.81
CA LEU A 418 -17.96 6.32 28.65
C LEU A 418 -18.57 7.50 27.90
N ALA A 419 -19.35 7.23 26.85
CA ALA A 419 -19.99 8.28 26.06
C ALA A 419 -20.96 9.14 26.90
N GLY A 420 -21.78 8.49 27.75
CA GLY A 420 -22.70 9.18 28.66
C GLY A 420 -21.96 9.97 29.73
N TYR A 421 -20.94 9.36 30.34
CA TYR A 421 -20.12 10.02 31.36
C TYR A 421 -19.36 11.24 30.82
N ARG A 422 -18.65 11.10 29.68
CA ARG A 422 -17.85 12.20 29.11
C ARG A 422 -18.71 13.36 28.59
N ARG A 423 -19.97 13.12 28.24
CA ARG A 423 -20.94 14.19 27.89
C ARG A 423 -21.22 15.15 29.07
N GLN A 424 -21.01 14.70 30.30
CA GLN A 424 -21.21 15.48 31.52
C GLN A 424 -19.93 16.21 31.98
N LEU A 425 -18.81 16.08 31.25
CA LEU A 425 -17.52 16.66 31.63
C LEU A 425 -17.20 17.89 30.77
N GLY A 426 -16.81 18.99 31.42
CA GLY A 426 -16.13 20.11 30.79
C GLY A 426 -14.62 20.03 31.06
N VAL A 427 -13.80 20.08 30.01
CA VAL A 427 -12.35 19.91 30.13
C VAL A 427 -11.62 21.04 29.42
N VAL A 428 -10.64 21.63 30.11
CA VAL A 428 -9.66 22.55 29.53
C VAL A 428 -8.28 21.93 29.74
N LEU A 429 -7.62 21.57 28.65
CA LEU A 429 -6.30 20.93 28.68
C LEU A 429 -5.19 21.99 28.78
N GLN A 430 -4.01 21.56 29.25
CA GLN A 430 -2.85 22.45 29.36
C GLN A 430 -2.39 22.93 27.97
N ASP A 431 -2.36 22.03 26.98
CA ASP A 431 -2.12 22.36 25.58
C ASP A 431 -3.47 22.45 24.87
N ASN A 432 -3.93 23.68 24.63
CA ASN A 432 -5.16 23.91 23.89
C ASN A 432 -4.98 23.53 22.42
N PHE A 433 -5.84 22.64 21.93
CA PHE A 433 -5.92 22.26 20.53
C PHE A 433 -7.25 22.72 19.95
N LEU A 434 -7.19 23.35 18.77
CA LEU A 434 -8.37 23.73 18.00
C LEU A 434 -8.32 23.02 16.65
N PHE A 435 -9.48 22.61 16.17
CA PHE A 435 -9.62 22.10 14.82
C PHE A 435 -9.70 23.25 13.83
N ASP A 436 -9.39 22.97 12.56
CA ASP A 436 -9.63 23.91 11.47
C ASP A 436 -11.15 24.09 11.29
N GLY A 437 -11.61 25.34 11.30
CA GLY A 437 -13.03 25.69 11.34
C GLY A 437 -13.25 27.14 11.79
N THR A 438 -14.51 27.52 11.98
CA THR A 438 -14.87 28.82 12.57
C THR A 438 -14.87 28.76 14.10
N ILE A 439 -14.86 29.91 14.78
CA ILE A 439 -14.95 29.97 16.26
C ILE A 439 -16.29 29.41 16.78
N ALA A 440 -17.34 29.46 15.96
CA ALA A 440 -18.67 28.99 16.34
C ALA A 440 -18.83 27.46 16.20
N GLU A 441 -18.00 26.83 15.37
CA GLU A 441 -17.90 25.37 15.21
C GLU A 441 -16.96 24.78 16.26
#